data_AF-A0A8T4RG09-F1
#
_entry.id   AF-A0A8T4RG09-F1
#
_cell.length_a   1.000
_cell.length_b   1.000
_cell.length_c   1.000
_cell.angle_alpha   90.00
_cell.angle_beta   90.00
_cell.angle_gamma   90.00
#
_symmetry.space_group_name_H-M   'P 1'
#
loop_
_entity.id
_entity.type
_entity.pdbx_description
1 polymer ?
#
loop_
_entity_poly.entity_id
_entity_poly.type
_entity_poly.pdbx_seq_one_letter_code
_entity_poly.pdbx_strand_id
1 'polypeptide(L)'
;MDKKKELILVLTIVLVAVNLLNILFFLLTNYEGNNLDLTGQATQVQGTSTLCINNPPSISAIADQSATVNSLFTYQVSASDVNDDLFTFSDNTSLFDINSSGYISFTPTIAGVHYIEITARENRSCTNHSVSQTMLLTIAAALSETPSTPSAGGGGGGGAAYAVPKEEVPLEVIVPKIQASFQISDGLVKVTLKKSQSLQKTIIITNDGGDELKVRLSSPTDLIEVVPSSFTLASMEDVEIKLIFNPKVNAKPDVYNGEIKVSADYIALEGQLKTIEDVITYVLEIESERVLFDGSLDLRQRRISTGDYLEAVVTISGLLPGTVKLIYTITDKEGVILFTKDEEMTIEEQVSFSKKITLPEELAPGEYILSVKIVSGDSFASTTEMFTIEAEASALIGLAAPLAKSTAFLIGVPLLLVLTLISLIVFYAYQFVARGKSSAFRPAKGIITNKLLDQSILKENISSKGVRNNFKLDKPSLSKPIDIAKMEVKLDLNSIKRKLSLLEESYQRGFIRKESYFKAKENLQKIIRKGK
;
A
#
# COMPACT_ATOMS: atom_id res chain seq x y z
N MET A 1 47.85 25.33 9.61
CA MET A 1 47.38 24.56 8.43
C MET A 1 46.63 25.54 7.54
N ASP A 2 46.88 25.55 6.23
CA ASP A 2 46.34 26.57 5.32
C ASP A 2 44.80 26.47 5.28
N LYS A 3 44.07 27.58 5.50
CA LYS A 3 42.59 27.59 5.58
C LYS A 3 41.91 26.96 4.37
N LYS A 4 42.60 26.96 3.21
CA LYS A 4 42.16 26.26 1.99
C LYS A 4 42.16 24.74 2.12
N LYS A 5 43.10 24.16 2.87
CA LYS A 5 43.19 22.71 3.10
C LYS A 5 42.07 22.21 4.01
N GLU A 6 41.68 22.99 5.01
CA GLU A 6 40.56 22.66 5.89
C GLU A 6 39.22 22.71 5.13
N LEU A 7 39.01 23.73 4.29
CA LEU A 7 37.79 23.83 3.48
C LEU A 7 37.64 22.63 2.51
N ILE A 8 38.75 22.18 1.90
CA ILE A 8 38.76 21.03 1.00
C ILE A 8 38.45 19.74 1.75
N LEU A 9 39.04 19.56 2.94
CA LEU A 9 38.75 18.39 3.78
C LEU A 9 37.26 18.32 4.14
N VAL A 10 36.68 19.46 4.55
CA VAL A 10 35.25 19.56 4.86
C VAL A 10 34.39 19.23 3.63
N LEU A 11 34.72 19.80 2.46
CA LEU A 11 33.98 19.52 1.23
C LEU A 11 34.05 18.04 0.84
N THR A 12 35.20 17.40 1.04
CA THR A 12 35.40 15.97 0.75
C THR A 12 34.58 15.09 1.69
N ILE A 13 34.53 15.42 2.98
CA ILE A 13 33.72 14.71 3.98
C ILE A 13 32.23 14.86 3.67
N VAL A 14 31.78 16.07 3.33
CA VAL A 14 30.38 16.31 2.91
C VAL A 14 30.03 15.49 1.68
N LEU A 15 30.92 15.43 0.69
CA LEU A 15 30.68 14.65 -0.53
C LEU A 15 30.57 13.15 -0.25
N VAL A 16 31.43 12.61 0.63
CA VAL A 16 31.38 11.21 1.07
C VAL A 16 30.09 10.94 1.85
N ALA A 17 29.67 11.86 2.73
CA ALA A 17 28.44 11.74 3.49
C ALA A 17 27.20 11.72 2.57
N VAL A 18 27.15 12.59 1.56
CA VAL A 18 26.07 12.59 0.55
C VAL A 18 26.05 11.28 -0.24
N ASN A 19 27.22 10.72 -0.56
CA ASN A 19 27.31 9.44 -1.28
C ASN A 19 26.82 8.27 -0.41
N LEU A 20 27.21 8.24 0.87
CA LEU A 20 26.72 7.25 1.84
C LEU A 20 25.22 7.38 2.09
N LEU A 21 24.68 8.60 2.15
CA LEU A 21 23.24 8.86 2.29
C LEU A 21 22.46 8.34 1.08
N ASN A 22 22.99 8.51 -0.14
CA ASN A 22 22.40 7.95 -1.37
C ASN A 22 22.41 6.41 -1.37
N ILE A 23 23.49 5.79 -0.88
CA ILE A 23 23.59 4.33 -0.75
C ILE A 23 22.58 3.83 0.31
N LEU A 24 22.46 4.53 1.44
CA LEU A 24 21.51 4.19 2.49
C LEU A 24 20.07 4.32 1.98
N PHE A 25 19.75 5.40 1.28
CA PHE A 25 18.44 5.58 0.64
C PHE A 25 18.13 4.45 -0.35
N PHE A 26 19.10 4.07 -1.20
CA PHE A 26 18.96 2.94 -2.11
C PHE A 26 18.70 1.62 -1.39
N LEU A 27 19.39 1.36 -0.27
CA LEU A 27 19.16 0.16 0.54
C LEU A 27 17.78 0.17 1.20
N LEU A 28 17.32 1.32 1.68
CA LEU A 28 16.00 1.48 2.30
C LEU A 28 14.86 1.36 1.29
N THR A 29 14.99 1.94 0.09
CA THR A 29 13.94 1.86 -0.95
C THR A 29 13.83 0.49 -1.61
N ASN A 30 14.83 -0.39 -1.43
CA ASN A 30 14.82 -1.77 -1.96
C ASN A 30 14.51 -2.82 -0.87
N TYR A 31 14.18 -2.42 0.36
CA TYR A 31 13.94 -3.34 1.47
C TYR A 31 12.46 -3.58 1.81
N GLU A 32 11.52 -2.86 1.19
CA GLU A 32 10.10 -3.17 1.36
C GLU A 32 9.48 -3.71 0.06
N GLY A 33 8.88 -4.89 0.19
CA GLY A 33 8.00 -5.50 -0.78
C GLY A 33 6.74 -4.68 -0.97
N ASN A 34 6.88 -3.54 -1.65
CA ASN A 34 5.76 -2.77 -2.14
C ASN A 34 5.11 -3.55 -3.27
N ASN A 35 3.97 -4.17 -2.96
CA ASN A 35 2.94 -4.48 -3.94
C ASN A 35 2.57 -3.16 -4.63
N LEU A 36 3.18 -2.92 -5.79
CA LEU A 36 2.66 -1.91 -6.71
C LEU A 36 1.37 -2.48 -7.29
N ASP A 37 0.24 -1.88 -6.92
CA ASP A 37 -0.99 -2.06 -7.65
C ASP A 37 -0.76 -1.75 -9.13
N LEU A 38 -1.08 -2.73 -9.98
CA LEU A 38 -1.08 -2.56 -11.43
C LEU A 38 -2.23 -1.63 -11.83
N THR A 39 -1.97 -0.32 -11.92
CA THR A 39 -2.81 0.57 -12.75
C THR A 39 -2.19 0.68 -14.14
N GLY A 40 -2.85 0.09 -15.12
CA GLY A 40 -2.34 -0.12 -16.46
C GLY A 40 -2.18 1.15 -17.32
N GLN A 41 -1.10 1.16 -18.11
CA GLN A 41 -1.03 1.81 -19.41
C GLN A 41 -0.42 0.77 -20.38
N ALA A 42 -1.27 0.06 -21.10
CA ALA A 42 -0.83 -0.88 -22.13
C ALA A 42 -0.57 -0.11 -23.44
N THR A 43 0.65 0.37 -23.65
CA THR A 43 1.11 0.86 -24.95
C THR A 43 1.44 -0.32 -25.87
N GLN A 44 0.51 -0.64 -26.79
CA GLN A 44 0.65 -1.42 -28.02
C GLN A 44 1.87 -2.36 -28.18
N VAL A 45 2.07 -3.30 -27.25
CA VAL A 45 2.85 -4.51 -27.48
C VAL A 45 2.01 -5.65 -26.93
N GLN A 46 1.78 -6.70 -27.72
CA GLN A 46 1.01 -7.87 -27.27
C GLN A 46 1.61 -8.42 -25.96
N GLY A 47 0.91 -8.15 -24.86
CA GLY A 47 1.20 -8.69 -23.54
C GLY A 47 -0.06 -9.40 -23.07
N THR A 48 0.10 -10.61 -22.54
CA THR A 48 -0.99 -11.29 -21.84
C THR A 48 -1.16 -10.61 -20.49
N SER A 49 -2.29 -9.91 -20.30
CA SER A 49 -2.74 -9.50 -18.98
C SER A 49 -3.42 -10.69 -18.34
N THR A 50 -2.85 -11.20 -17.25
CA THR A 50 -3.48 -12.25 -16.45
C THR A 50 -4.20 -11.59 -15.28
N LEU A 51 -5.53 -11.58 -15.33
CA LEU A 51 -6.37 -11.21 -14.21
C LEU A 51 -6.33 -12.36 -13.18
N CYS A 52 -5.84 -12.10 -11.97
CA CYS A 52 -5.91 -13.07 -10.88
C CYS A 52 -7.25 -12.88 -10.17
N ILE A 53 -8.17 -13.82 -10.35
CA ILE A 53 -9.39 -13.93 -9.54
C ILE A 53 -9.10 -15.03 -8.53
N ASN A 54 -9.13 -14.69 -7.24
CA ASN A 54 -8.91 -15.63 -6.15
C ASN A 54 -10.12 -15.58 -5.21
N ASN A 55 -10.70 -16.75 -4.93
CA ASN A 55 -11.77 -16.89 -3.95
C ASN A 55 -11.16 -17.20 -2.57
N PRO A 56 -11.77 -16.77 -1.45
CA PRO A 56 -11.29 -17.19 -0.14
C PRO A 56 -11.58 -18.69 0.09
N PRO A 57 -10.72 -19.38 0.86
CA PRO A 57 -10.95 -20.79 1.18
C PRO A 57 -12.15 -20.93 2.13
N SER A 58 -12.70 -22.13 2.21
CA SER A 58 -13.80 -22.48 3.12
C SER A 58 -13.40 -23.65 4.02
N ILE A 59 -13.45 -23.47 5.34
CA ILE A 59 -13.25 -24.58 6.29
C ILE A 59 -14.55 -25.39 6.37
N SER A 60 -14.43 -26.71 6.31
CA SER A 60 -15.56 -27.62 6.53
C SER A 60 -16.02 -27.52 7.98
N ALA A 61 -17.33 -27.55 8.21
CA ALA A 61 -17.87 -27.40 9.56
C ALA A 61 -17.24 -28.37 10.56
N ILE A 62 -16.58 -27.81 11.58
CA ILE A 62 -15.95 -28.56 12.68
C ILE A 62 -17.03 -28.82 13.73
N ALA A 63 -17.40 -30.09 13.92
CA ALA A 63 -18.32 -30.49 14.99
C ALA A 63 -17.64 -30.40 16.37
N ASP A 64 -18.45 -30.32 17.43
CA ASP A 64 -17.95 -30.36 18.81
C ASP A 64 -17.09 -31.62 19.06
N GLN A 65 -15.90 -31.41 19.61
CA GLN A 65 -14.92 -32.46 19.87
C GLN A 65 -14.84 -32.78 21.37
N SER A 66 -14.50 -34.03 21.67
CA SER A 66 -14.25 -34.47 23.05
C SER A 66 -12.91 -35.22 23.16
N ALA A 67 -12.19 -34.96 24.25
CA ALA A 67 -10.95 -35.65 24.60
C ALA A 67 -10.98 -36.05 26.07
N THR A 68 -10.03 -36.89 26.48
CA THR A 68 -9.84 -37.28 27.88
C THR A 68 -8.41 -37.02 28.29
N VAL A 69 -8.20 -36.45 29.48
CA VAL A 69 -6.87 -36.23 30.04
C VAL A 69 -6.04 -37.52 29.95
N ASN A 70 -4.78 -37.39 29.55
CA ASN A 70 -3.81 -38.47 29.36
C ASN A 70 -4.14 -39.48 28.22
N SER A 71 -5.16 -39.23 27.39
CA SER A 71 -5.46 -40.04 26.20
C SER A 71 -5.13 -39.27 24.91
N LEU A 72 -4.45 -39.91 23.96
CA LEU A 72 -4.11 -39.28 22.69
C LEU A 72 -5.38 -38.82 21.96
N PHE A 73 -5.45 -37.54 21.61
CA PHE A 73 -6.49 -36.95 20.77
C PHE A 73 -5.92 -36.64 19.39
N THR A 74 -6.67 -36.99 18.35
CA THR A 74 -6.32 -36.69 16.96
C THR A 74 -7.52 -36.18 16.20
N TYR A 75 -7.35 -35.15 15.37
CA TYR A 75 -8.42 -34.61 14.53
C TYR A 75 -7.86 -34.09 13.21
N GLN A 76 -8.61 -34.26 12.11
CA GLN A 76 -8.24 -33.75 10.79
C GLN A 76 -9.21 -32.64 10.39
N VAL A 77 -8.70 -31.42 10.28
CA VAL A 77 -9.42 -30.28 9.73
C VAL A 77 -9.33 -30.35 8.21
N SER A 78 -10.44 -30.09 7.52
CA SER A 78 -10.49 -29.97 6.07
C SER A 78 -10.95 -28.58 5.66
N ALA A 79 -10.32 -28.05 4.62
CA ALA A 79 -10.79 -26.86 3.91
C ALA A 79 -10.86 -27.17 2.43
N SER A 80 -11.66 -26.39 1.71
CA SER A 80 -11.81 -26.46 0.27
C SER A 80 -11.80 -25.07 -0.32
N ASP A 81 -11.23 -24.94 -1.50
CA ASP A 81 -11.27 -23.72 -2.28
C ASP A 81 -11.72 -24.04 -3.72
N VAL A 82 -12.46 -23.11 -4.33
CA VAL A 82 -13.04 -23.28 -5.68
C VAL A 82 -11.96 -23.23 -6.77
N ASN A 83 -10.81 -22.62 -6.47
CA ASN A 83 -9.65 -22.51 -7.35
C ASN A 83 -8.62 -23.64 -7.15
N ASP A 84 -8.90 -24.60 -6.25
CA ASP A 84 -8.04 -25.75 -5.88
C ASP A 84 -6.67 -25.30 -5.34
N ASP A 85 -6.72 -24.28 -4.48
CA ASP A 85 -5.54 -23.62 -3.94
C ASP A 85 -4.92 -24.35 -2.75
N LEU A 86 -3.59 -24.23 -2.61
CA LEU A 86 -2.87 -24.79 -1.46
C LEU A 86 -2.92 -23.80 -0.29
N PHE A 87 -3.45 -24.27 0.84
CA PHE A 87 -3.52 -23.53 2.08
C PHE A 87 -2.73 -24.23 3.20
N THR A 88 -2.34 -23.43 4.19
CA THR A 88 -1.75 -23.88 5.44
C THR A 88 -2.70 -23.61 6.58
N PHE A 89 -2.77 -24.55 7.53
CA PHE A 89 -3.53 -24.38 8.74
C PHE A 89 -2.67 -23.80 9.87
N SER A 90 -3.31 -23.02 10.73
CA SER A 90 -2.77 -22.55 12.00
C SER A 90 -3.88 -22.54 13.05
N ASP A 91 -3.50 -22.47 14.32
CA ASP A 91 -4.44 -22.36 15.45
C ASP A 91 -3.99 -21.26 16.41
N ASN A 92 -4.86 -20.92 17.37
CA ASN A 92 -4.60 -19.90 18.38
C ASN A 92 -4.40 -20.47 19.80
N THR A 93 -4.33 -21.80 19.96
CA THR A 93 -4.28 -22.44 21.27
C THR A 93 -2.86 -22.79 21.68
N SER A 94 -2.61 -22.88 22.98
CA SER A 94 -1.34 -23.42 23.51
C SER A 94 -1.43 -24.92 23.80
N LEU A 95 -2.57 -25.55 23.55
CA LEU A 95 -2.79 -26.98 23.84
C LEU A 95 -2.04 -27.89 22.86
N PHE A 96 -1.92 -27.47 21.61
CA PHE A 96 -1.27 -28.19 20.51
C PHE A 96 -0.89 -27.22 19.41
N ASP A 97 -0.05 -27.66 18.47
CA ASP A 97 0.17 -26.98 17.19
C ASP A 97 -0.48 -27.83 16.09
N ILE A 98 -1.41 -27.25 15.33
CA ILE A 98 -1.94 -27.88 14.12
C ILE A 98 -0.86 -27.90 13.04
N ASN A 99 -0.70 -29.03 12.34
CA ASN A 99 0.26 -29.07 11.25
C ASN A 99 -0.26 -28.37 9.99
N SER A 100 0.63 -28.09 9.04
CA SER A 100 0.29 -27.43 7.78
C SER A 100 -0.80 -28.13 6.95
N SER A 101 -1.03 -29.43 7.18
CA SER A 101 -2.04 -30.23 6.51
C SER A 101 -3.38 -30.29 7.27
N GLY A 102 -3.52 -29.58 8.39
CA GLY A 102 -4.75 -29.54 9.18
C GLY A 102 -4.88 -30.69 10.19
N TYR A 103 -3.82 -31.45 10.43
CA TYR A 103 -3.84 -32.57 11.37
C TYR A 103 -3.40 -32.12 12.76
N ILE A 104 -4.26 -32.39 13.75
CA ILE A 104 -4.07 -32.16 15.17
C ILE A 104 -3.74 -33.49 15.83
N SER A 105 -2.71 -33.52 16.67
CA SER A 105 -2.33 -34.72 17.44
C SER A 105 -1.65 -34.30 18.74
N PHE A 106 -2.32 -34.52 19.88
CA PHE A 106 -1.77 -34.18 21.19
C PHE A 106 -2.42 -35.01 22.31
N THR A 107 -1.78 -35.03 23.48
CA THR A 107 -2.32 -35.67 24.69
C THR A 107 -2.61 -34.59 25.74
N PRO A 108 -3.88 -34.28 26.04
CA PRO A 108 -4.23 -33.22 26.98
C PRO A 108 -3.87 -33.61 28.41
N THR A 109 -3.39 -32.65 29.19
CA THR A 109 -2.99 -32.83 30.60
C THR A 109 -3.95 -32.16 31.59
N ILE A 110 -4.83 -31.27 31.11
CA ILE A 110 -5.75 -30.45 31.91
C ILE A 110 -7.16 -30.64 31.35
N ALA A 111 -8.14 -30.88 32.22
CA ALA A 111 -9.55 -30.96 31.86
C ALA A 111 -10.16 -29.56 31.72
N GLY A 112 -11.11 -29.38 30.81
CA GLY A 112 -11.70 -28.07 30.55
C GLY A 112 -12.50 -28.00 29.26
N VAL A 113 -13.15 -26.85 29.04
CA VAL A 113 -13.82 -26.50 27.79
C VAL A 113 -12.99 -25.43 27.10
N HIS A 114 -12.62 -25.67 25.85
CA HIS A 114 -11.74 -24.81 25.07
C HIS A 114 -12.39 -24.43 23.74
N TYR A 115 -12.37 -23.14 23.43
CA TYR A 115 -12.76 -22.60 22.13
C TYR A 115 -11.48 -22.26 21.37
N ILE A 116 -11.23 -22.98 20.29
CA ILE A 116 -9.98 -22.92 19.54
C ILE A 116 -10.29 -22.41 18.15
N GLU A 117 -9.66 -21.32 17.74
CA GLU A 117 -9.79 -20.81 16.39
C GLU A 117 -8.81 -21.54 15.49
N ILE A 118 -9.31 -22.17 14.42
CA ILE A 118 -8.50 -22.76 13.36
C ILE A 118 -8.59 -21.87 12.14
N THR A 119 -7.44 -21.44 11.63
CA THR A 119 -7.34 -20.59 10.43
C THR A 119 -6.76 -21.41 9.27
N ALA A 120 -7.41 -21.34 8.11
CA ALA A 120 -6.85 -21.79 6.84
C ALA A 120 -6.42 -20.55 6.05
N ARG A 121 -5.12 -20.46 5.75
CA ARG A 121 -4.52 -19.35 5.02
C ARG A 121 -3.98 -19.84 3.69
N GLU A 122 -4.32 -19.13 2.63
CA GLU A 122 -3.81 -19.40 1.28
C GLU A 122 -2.37 -18.92 1.13
N ASN A 123 -1.59 -19.64 0.31
CA ASN A 123 -0.17 -19.38 0.09
C ASN A 123 0.17 -18.84 -1.32
N ARG A 124 -0.75 -18.11 -1.97
CA ARG A 124 -0.53 -17.52 -3.31
C ARG A 124 -0.27 -16.02 -3.29
N SER A 125 0.37 -15.53 -4.36
CA SER A 125 0.98 -14.18 -4.40
C SER A 125 0.08 -13.06 -4.93
N CYS A 126 -1.19 -13.31 -5.27
CA CYS A 126 -2.05 -12.26 -5.83
C CYS A 126 -3.04 -11.67 -4.81
N THR A 127 -3.41 -12.41 -3.77
CA THR A 127 -4.06 -11.95 -2.52
C THR A 127 -3.91 -13.06 -1.48
N ASN A 128 -3.54 -12.72 -0.24
CA ASN A 128 -3.54 -13.68 0.86
C ASN A 128 -4.92 -13.65 1.52
N HIS A 129 -5.80 -14.59 1.21
CA HIS A 129 -7.04 -14.76 1.98
C HIS A 129 -6.82 -15.77 3.11
N SER A 130 -7.55 -15.54 4.19
CA SER A 130 -7.64 -16.46 5.31
C SER A 130 -9.07 -16.53 5.79
N VAL A 131 -9.49 -17.74 6.16
CA VAL A 131 -10.76 -17.99 6.83
C VAL A 131 -10.48 -18.64 8.17
N SER A 132 -11.28 -18.30 9.18
CA SER A 132 -11.20 -18.90 10.51
C SER A 132 -12.50 -19.60 10.85
N GLN A 133 -12.41 -20.69 11.62
CA GLN A 133 -13.54 -21.36 12.23
C GLN A 133 -13.21 -21.78 13.67
N THR A 134 -14.17 -21.56 14.57
CA THR A 134 -14.06 -21.99 15.97
C THR A 134 -14.40 -23.47 16.13
N MET A 135 -13.52 -24.20 16.82
CA MET A 135 -13.69 -25.57 17.29
C MET A 135 -13.96 -25.55 18.79
N LEU A 136 -15.04 -26.21 19.22
CA LEU A 136 -15.30 -26.50 20.63
C LEU A 136 -14.65 -27.83 21.01
N LEU A 137 -13.72 -27.82 21.97
CA LEU A 137 -13.09 -29.02 22.52
C LEU A 137 -13.38 -29.16 24.01
N THR A 138 -14.07 -30.23 24.37
CA THR A 138 -14.34 -30.59 25.78
C THR A 138 -13.40 -31.71 26.23
N ILE A 139 -12.52 -31.42 27.19
CA ILE A 139 -11.57 -32.37 27.76
C ILE A 139 -12.11 -32.87 29.10
N ALA A 140 -12.51 -34.14 29.15
CA ALA A 140 -12.94 -34.81 30.38
C ALA A 140 -11.74 -35.24 31.23
N ALA A 141 -11.90 -35.23 32.55
CA ALA A 141 -10.90 -35.80 33.45
C ALA A 141 -10.71 -37.30 33.19
N ALA A 142 -9.48 -37.79 33.31
CA ALA A 142 -9.21 -39.23 33.25
C ALA A 142 -10.00 -39.93 34.34
N LEU A 143 -10.74 -40.99 33.99
CA LEU A 143 -11.34 -41.85 34.99
C LEU A 143 -10.22 -42.43 35.84
N SER A 144 -10.24 -42.13 37.14
CA SER A 144 -9.29 -42.70 38.08
C SER A 144 -9.59 -44.20 38.15
N GLU A 145 -8.78 -45.02 37.48
CA GLU A 145 -8.72 -46.44 37.81
C GLU A 145 -8.29 -46.53 39.27
N THR A 146 -9.26 -46.78 40.15
CA THR A 146 -8.96 -47.14 41.53
C THR A 146 -8.00 -48.32 41.49
N PRO A 147 -6.78 -48.20 42.05
CA PRO A 147 -5.88 -49.33 42.14
C PRO A 147 -6.58 -50.37 43.01
N SER A 148 -6.83 -51.55 42.45
CA SER A 148 -7.11 -52.72 43.28
C SER A 148 -5.92 -52.94 44.19
N THR A 149 -6.20 -53.02 45.49
CA THR A 149 -5.25 -53.18 46.57
C THR A 149 -4.26 -54.34 46.33
N PRO A 150 -2.93 -54.12 46.39
CA PRO A 150 -1.99 -55.19 46.60
C PRO A 150 -1.87 -55.51 48.09
N SER A 151 -2.00 -56.79 48.41
CA SER A 151 -1.72 -57.40 49.70
C SER A 151 -0.22 -57.33 50.06
N ALA A 152 0.02 -57.09 51.35
CA ALA A 152 1.22 -57.20 52.18
C ALA A 152 2.52 -57.80 51.59
N GLY A 153 3.65 -57.14 51.89
CA GLY A 153 5.01 -57.69 51.83
C GLY A 153 6.05 -56.67 52.27
N GLY A 154 6.72 -56.92 53.41
CA GLY A 154 7.56 -55.94 54.11
C GLY A 154 8.93 -55.63 53.50
N GLY A 155 9.62 -54.65 54.10
CA GLY A 155 11.09 -54.59 54.11
C GLY A 155 11.74 -53.24 53.76
N GLY A 156 12.07 -52.47 54.81
CA GLY A 156 13.32 -51.73 55.05
C GLY A 156 14.12 -51.01 53.94
N GLY A 157 14.59 -49.81 54.29
CA GLY A 157 15.84 -49.24 53.76
C GLY A 157 15.76 -47.78 53.33
N GLY A 158 16.44 -46.89 54.06
CA GLY A 158 16.43 -45.45 53.83
C GLY A 158 17.34 -44.95 52.69
N GLY A 159 17.18 -43.66 52.39
CA GLY A 159 18.05 -42.91 51.47
C GLY A 159 17.50 -41.51 51.21
N ALA A 160 18.07 -40.52 51.88
CA ALA A 160 17.81 -39.10 51.61
C ALA A 160 18.46 -38.69 50.28
N ALA A 161 17.73 -37.93 49.46
CA ALA A 161 18.31 -37.13 48.39
C ALA A 161 17.47 -35.86 48.19
N TYR A 162 18.17 -34.74 48.13
CA TYR A 162 17.70 -33.36 48.13
C TYR A 162 16.94 -33.02 46.85
N ALA A 163 15.72 -32.48 46.98
CA ALA A 163 15.00 -31.82 45.89
C ALA A 163 15.50 -30.37 45.80
N VAL A 164 16.14 -30.03 44.69
CA VAL A 164 16.39 -28.64 44.28
C VAL A 164 15.10 -28.14 43.62
N PRO A 165 14.50 -27.02 44.06
CA PRO A 165 13.43 -26.40 43.29
C PRO A 165 14.06 -25.77 42.05
N LYS A 166 13.67 -26.24 40.86
CA LYS A 166 13.82 -25.44 39.64
C LYS A 166 12.78 -24.32 39.73
N GLU A 167 13.23 -23.12 40.09
CA GLU A 167 12.50 -21.92 39.72
C GLU A 167 12.48 -21.84 38.19
N GLU A 168 11.35 -22.24 37.61
CA GLU A 168 11.02 -21.91 36.24
C GLU A 168 10.74 -20.41 36.20
N VAL A 169 11.74 -19.63 35.78
CA VAL A 169 11.54 -18.25 35.36
C VAL A 169 10.58 -18.31 34.17
N PRO A 170 9.36 -17.72 34.24
CA PRO A 170 8.51 -17.66 33.07
C PRO A 170 9.24 -16.81 32.04
N LEU A 171 9.56 -17.41 30.89
CA LEU A 171 9.88 -16.63 29.71
C LEU A 171 8.62 -15.81 29.41
N GLU A 172 8.68 -14.49 29.60
CA GLU A 172 7.69 -13.58 29.02
C GLU A 172 7.73 -13.81 27.51
N VAL A 173 6.81 -14.64 27.03
CA VAL A 173 6.46 -14.72 25.63
C VAL A 173 5.88 -13.35 25.31
N ILE A 174 6.66 -12.51 24.64
CA ILE A 174 6.17 -11.27 24.03
C ILE A 174 5.24 -11.73 22.90
N VAL A 175 3.98 -12.02 23.24
CA VAL A 175 2.92 -12.18 22.26
C VAL A 175 2.81 -10.82 21.57
N PRO A 176 2.98 -10.71 20.24
CA PRO A 176 2.73 -9.46 19.55
C PRO A 176 1.27 -9.11 19.79
N LYS A 177 1.02 -8.11 20.64
CA LYS A 177 -0.33 -7.62 20.93
C LYS A 177 -0.93 -7.16 19.60
N ILE A 178 -2.02 -7.82 19.18
CA ILE A 178 -2.80 -7.42 18.00
C ILE A 178 -3.26 -5.98 18.27
N GLN A 179 -2.93 -5.08 17.36
CA GLN A 179 -3.24 -3.65 17.51
C GLN A 179 -4.76 -3.45 17.59
N ALA A 180 -5.21 -2.38 18.24
CA ALA A 180 -6.62 -2.00 18.23
C ALA A 180 -7.07 -1.68 16.79
N SER A 181 -8.13 -2.36 16.35
CA SER A 181 -8.75 -2.17 15.04
C SER A 181 -10.22 -2.60 15.11
N PHE A 182 -11.03 -2.08 14.21
CA PHE A 182 -12.38 -2.60 13.98
C PHE A 182 -12.70 -2.57 12.49
N GLN A 183 -13.68 -3.37 12.08
CA GLN A 183 -14.23 -3.39 10.72
C GLN A 183 -15.73 -3.10 10.74
N ILE A 184 -16.20 -2.46 9.67
CA ILE A 184 -17.62 -2.20 9.42
C ILE A 184 -18.05 -3.06 8.23
N SER A 185 -19.12 -3.84 8.38
CA SER A 185 -19.59 -4.75 7.32
C SER A 185 -20.01 -4.05 6.04
N ASP A 186 -20.51 -2.81 6.15
CA ASP A 186 -20.95 -1.99 5.03
C ASP A 186 -20.57 -0.52 5.28
N GLY A 187 -19.52 -0.05 4.59
CA GLY A 187 -19.08 1.34 4.64
C GLY A 187 -19.94 2.30 3.81
N LEU A 188 -20.86 1.77 2.98
CA LEU A 188 -21.73 2.58 2.12
C LEU A 188 -23.17 2.09 2.13
N VAL A 189 -24.04 2.91 2.71
CA VAL A 189 -25.45 2.60 2.80
C VAL A 189 -26.28 3.51 1.89
N LYS A 190 -26.69 2.98 0.73
CA LYS A 190 -27.68 3.63 -0.15
C LYS A 190 -29.10 3.18 0.17
N VAL A 191 -30.04 4.14 0.28
CA VAL A 191 -31.46 3.92 0.60
C VAL A 191 -32.34 4.86 -0.23
N THR A 192 -33.41 4.33 -0.79
CA THR A 192 -34.48 5.10 -1.44
C THR A 192 -35.79 4.80 -0.73
N LEU A 193 -36.54 5.84 -0.34
CA LEU A 193 -37.82 5.70 0.36
C LEU A 193 -38.74 6.89 0.09
N LYS A 194 -40.06 6.69 0.22
CA LYS A 194 -41.02 7.81 0.16
C LYS A 194 -41.01 8.60 1.45
N LYS A 195 -41.35 9.90 1.40
CA LYS A 195 -41.41 10.79 2.58
C LYS A 195 -42.22 10.24 3.76
N SER A 196 -43.25 9.42 3.52
CA SER A 196 -44.05 8.75 4.55
C SER A 196 -43.62 7.31 4.86
N GLN A 197 -42.40 6.92 4.52
CA GLN A 197 -41.83 5.62 4.84
C GLN A 197 -40.63 5.76 5.78
N SER A 198 -40.40 4.73 6.57
CA SER A 198 -39.16 4.53 7.32
C SER A 198 -38.60 3.16 6.93
N LEU A 199 -37.27 3.04 6.91
CA LEU A 199 -36.57 1.80 6.59
C LEU A 199 -35.50 1.55 7.65
N GLN A 200 -35.38 0.30 8.10
CA GLN A 200 -34.28 -0.13 8.94
C GLN A 200 -33.29 -0.95 8.11
N LYS A 201 -32.01 -0.60 8.16
CA LYS A 201 -30.90 -1.47 7.71
C LYS A 201 -30.05 -1.89 8.90
N THR A 202 -29.46 -3.07 8.81
CA THR A 202 -28.52 -3.57 9.81
C THR A 202 -27.13 -3.58 9.21
N ILE A 203 -26.17 -3.07 9.96
CA ILE A 203 -24.73 -3.23 9.71
C ILE A 203 -24.10 -3.93 10.92
N ILE A 204 -22.90 -4.47 10.77
CA ILE A 204 -22.16 -5.12 11.84
C ILE A 204 -20.85 -4.37 12.02
N ILE A 205 -20.51 -4.08 13.28
CA ILE A 205 -19.18 -3.60 13.66
C ILE A 205 -18.48 -4.73 14.40
N THR A 206 -17.31 -5.12 13.91
CA THR A 206 -16.49 -6.20 14.49
C THR A 206 -15.19 -5.63 15.00
N ASN A 207 -14.83 -5.95 16.25
CA ASN A 207 -13.50 -5.66 16.77
C ASN A 207 -12.57 -6.78 16.30
N ASP A 208 -11.81 -6.54 15.23
CA ASP A 208 -10.81 -7.46 14.72
C ASP A 208 -9.42 -7.26 15.39
N GLY A 209 -9.36 -6.36 16.38
CA GLY A 209 -8.18 -6.07 17.17
C GLY A 209 -8.11 -6.84 18.50
N GLY A 210 -6.99 -6.69 19.20
CA GLY A 210 -6.74 -7.35 20.50
C GLY A 210 -7.23 -6.57 21.73
N ASP A 211 -7.60 -5.30 21.57
CA ASP A 211 -7.99 -4.39 22.67
C ASP A 211 -9.51 -4.27 22.77
N GLU A 212 -10.04 -4.12 23.99
CA GLU A 212 -11.44 -3.73 24.18
C GLU A 212 -11.66 -2.31 23.62
N LEU A 213 -12.76 -2.14 22.88
CA LEU A 213 -13.12 -0.89 22.24
C LEU A 213 -14.38 -0.30 22.86
N LYS A 214 -14.36 1.00 23.19
CA LYS A 214 -15.57 1.76 23.50
C LYS A 214 -16.02 2.52 22.27
N VAL A 215 -16.97 1.94 21.54
CA VAL A 215 -17.47 2.44 20.26
C VAL A 215 -18.59 3.46 20.46
N ARG A 216 -18.57 4.53 19.67
CA ARG A 216 -19.63 5.54 19.57
C ARG A 216 -19.89 5.88 18.11
N LEU A 217 -21.16 6.00 17.77
CA LEU A 217 -21.63 6.38 16.45
C LEU A 217 -22.41 7.68 16.52
N SER A 218 -22.15 8.59 15.58
CA SER A 218 -22.86 9.87 15.49
C SER A 218 -23.30 10.15 14.06
N SER A 219 -24.61 10.23 13.86
CA SER A 219 -25.21 10.73 12.62
C SER A 219 -25.18 12.27 12.61
N PRO A 220 -24.88 12.92 11.46
CA PRO A 220 -24.93 14.37 11.33
C PRO A 220 -26.36 14.92 11.14
N THR A 221 -27.35 14.04 10.99
CA THR A 221 -28.74 14.38 10.68
C THR A 221 -29.74 13.65 11.57
N ASP A 222 -30.92 14.23 11.79
CA ASP A 222 -32.03 13.58 12.48
C ASP A 222 -32.86 12.66 11.57
N LEU A 223 -32.50 12.58 10.28
CA LEU A 223 -33.08 11.65 9.32
C LEU A 223 -32.58 10.21 9.47
N ILE A 224 -31.52 9.98 10.26
CA ILE A 224 -30.97 8.65 10.52
C ILE A 224 -30.76 8.50 12.01
N GLU A 225 -31.46 7.54 12.60
CA GLU A 225 -31.27 7.13 13.99
C GLU A 225 -30.39 5.88 14.04
N VAL A 226 -29.41 5.87 14.94
CA VAL A 226 -28.43 4.79 15.09
C VAL A 226 -28.65 4.07 16.42
N VAL A 227 -28.90 2.76 16.37
CA VAL A 227 -29.26 1.96 17.56
C VAL A 227 -28.50 0.63 17.59
N PRO A 228 -27.65 0.37 18.61
CA PRO A 228 -27.17 1.31 19.62
C PRO A 228 -26.21 2.35 19.04
N SER A 229 -26.18 3.57 19.61
CA SER A 229 -25.22 4.62 19.25
C SER A 229 -23.93 4.58 20.08
N SER A 230 -23.87 3.77 21.13
CA SER A 230 -22.66 3.54 21.92
C SER A 230 -22.69 2.18 22.60
N PHE A 231 -21.56 1.49 22.62
CA PHE A 231 -21.40 0.18 23.23
C PHE A 231 -19.92 -0.12 23.49
N THR A 232 -19.67 -1.18 24.24
CA THR A 232 -18.32 -1.75 24.40
C THR A 232 -18.23 -3.00 23.54
N LEU A 233 -17.08 -3.21 22.91
CA LEU A 233 -16.81 -4.33 22.01
C LEU A 233 -15.53 -5.02 22.46
N ALA A 234 -15.65 -6.22 23.02
CA ALA A 234 -14.51 -7.04 23.37
C ALA A 234 -13.74 -7.48 22.11
N SER A 235 -12.51 -7.96 22.28
CA SER A 235 -11.72 -8.50 21.16
C SER A 235 -12.49 -9.62 20.47
N MET A 236 -12.52 -9.60 19.14
CA MET A 236 -13.22 -10.55 18.27
C MET A 236 -14.75 -10.58 18.44
N GLU A 237 -15.33 -9.63 19.16
CA GLU A 237 -16.78 -9.47 19.29
C GLU A 237 -17.35 -8.67 18.11
N ASP A 238 -18.57 -9.01 17.73
CA ASP A 238 -19.37 -8.28 16.76
C ASP A 238 -20.67 -7.74 17.38
N VAL A 239 -21.08 -6.54 16.96
CA VAL A 239 -22.35 -5.94 17.38
C VAL A 239 -23.13 -5.47 16.16
N GLU A 240 -24.39 -5.89 16.10
CA GLU A 240 -25.35 -5.41 15.11
C GLU A 240 -25.82 -3.99 15.45
N ILE A 241 -25.71 -3.10 14.47
CA ILE A 241 -26.19 -1.72 14.54
C ILE A 241 -27.34 -1.53 13.57
N LYS A 242 -28.45 -1.02 14.08
CA LYS A 242 -29.63 -0.66 13.29
C LYS A 242 -29.54 0.80 12.90
N LEU A 243 -29.57 1.05 11.59
CA LEU A 243 -29.73 2.36 10.99
C LEU A 243 -31.19 2.53 10.59
N ILE A 244 -31.92 3.41 11.28
CA ILE A 244 -33.33 3.70 11.03
C ILE A 244 -33.42 5.00 10.24
N PHE A 245 -33.77 4.89 8.96
CA PHE A 245 -33.90 5.99 8.03
C PHE A 245 -35.31 6.60 8.10
N ASN A 246 -35.40 7.93 8.09
CA ASN A 246 -36.61 8.74 8.22
C ASN A 246 -37.51 8.30 9.40
N PRO A 247 -37.00 8.25 10.64
CA PRO A 247 -37.74 7.72 11.79
C PRO A 247 -39.01 8.52 12.11
N LYS A 248 -39.03 9.82 11.78
CA LYS A 248 -40.18 10.72 11.98
C LYS A 248 -41.20 10.69 10.84
N VAL A 249 -40.89 10.01 9.73
CA VAL A 249 -41.82 9.78 8.62
C VAL A 249 -42.35 11.09 8.01
N ASN A 250 -41.50 12.12 7.99
CA ASN A 250 -41.87 13.47 7.56
C ASN A 250 -40.73 14.22 6.86
N ALA A 251 -39.69 13.49 6.43
CA ALA A 251 -38.58 14.05 5.68
C ALA A 251 -39.07 14.82 4.44
N LYS A 252 -38.40 15.94 4.15
CA LYS A 252 -38.65 16.66 2.90
C LYS A 252 -38.09 15.83 1.73
N PRO A 253 -38.82 15.70 0.62
CA PRO A 253 -38.29 15.06 -0.58
C PRO A 253 -37.01 15.75 -1.04
N ASP A 254 -35.90 15.02 -1.01
CA ASP A 254 -34.59 15.45 -1.47
C ASP A 254 -33.61 14.26 -1.49
N VAL A 255 -32.40 14.49 -2.00
CA VAL A 255 -31.25 13.60 -1.83
C VAL A 255 -30.40 14.11 -0.67
N TYR A 256 -30.18 13.25 0.32
CA TYR A 256 -29.33 13.52 1.47
C TYR A 256 -28.16 12.55 1.46
N ASN A 257 -26.94 13.04 1.53
CA ASN A 257 -25.78 12.21 1.75
C ASN A 257 -24.93 12.78 2.87
N GLY A 258 -24.04 11.96 3.41
CA GLY A 258 -23.19 12.33 4.54
C GLY A 258 -22.49 11.11 5.11
N GLU A 259 -21.82 11.32 6.24
CA GLU A 259 -21.04 10.30 6.92
C GLU A 259 -21.50 10.15 8.37
N ILE A 260 -21.84 8.92 8.77
CA ILE A 260 -22.00 8.56 10.17
C ILE A 260 -20.61 8.29 10.71
N LYS A 261 -20.18 9.09 11.69
CA LYS A 261 -18.86 8.93 12.30
C LYS A 261 -18.87 7.77 13.27
N VAL A 262 -17.87 6.89 13.18
CA VAL A 262 -17.64 5.79 14.10
C VAL A 262 -16.30 6.04 14.81
N SER A 263 -16.35 6.26 16.11
CA SER A 263 -15.15 6.45 16.95
C SER A 263 -15.06 5.32 17.95
N ALA A 264 -13.89 4.69 18.07
CA ALA A 264 -13.63 3.66 19.07
C ALA A 264 -12.44 4.05 19.95
N ASP A 265 -12.72 4.30 21.22
CA ASP A 265 -11.70 4.60 22.22
C ASP A 265 -11.10 3.30 22.77
N TYR A 266 -9.77 3.25 22.95
CA TYR A 266 -9.05 2.12 23.53
C TYR A 266 -7.86 2.58 24.39
N ILE A 267 -7.38 1.69 25.25
CA ILE A 267 -6.21 1.96 26.11
C ILE A 267 -4.98 1.31 25.48
N ALA A 268 -4.05 2.14 24.99
CA ALA A 268 -2.79 1.67 24.42
C ALA A 268 -1.88 1.06 25.51
N LEU A 269 -0.85 0.32 25.09
CA LEU A 269 0.14 -0.32 25.98
C LEU A 269 0.80 0.64 26.98
N GLU A 270 0.89 1.93 26.65
CA GLU A 270 1.43 2.98 27.51
C GLU A 270 0.42 3.53 28.54
N GLY A 271 -0.77 2.93 28.64
CA GLY A 271 -1.88 3.40 29.48
C GLY A 271 -2.58 4.66 28.95
N GLN A 272 -2.24 5.10 27.75
CA GLN A 272 -2.82 6.28 27.10
C GLN A 272 -4.13 5.93 26.41
N LEU A 273 -5.14 6.79 26.58
CA LEU A 273 -6.38 6.73 25.80
C LEU A 273 -6.07 7.17 24.36
N LYS A 274 -6.41 6.31 23.40
CA LYS A 274 -6.35 6.60 21.97
C LYS A 274 -7.70 6.34 21.34
N THR A 275 -7.95 6.95 20.19
CA THR A 275 -9.18 6.79 19.43
C THR A 275 -8.82 6.41 18.00
N ILE A 276 -9.49 5.39 17.47
CA ILE A 276 -9.52 5.08 16.04
C ILE A 276 -10.87 5.51 15.49
N GLU A 277 -10.86 6.08 14.28
CA GLU A 277 -12.05 6.61 13.62
C GLU A 277 -12.23 5.96 12.25
N ASP A 278 -13.49 5.73 11.90
CA ASP A 278 -13.92 5.33 10.56
C ASP A 278 -15.31 5.94 10.29
N VAL A 279 -15.84 5.75 9.09
CA VAL A 279 -17.10 6.35 8.65
C VAL A 279 -17.99 5.37 7.90
N ILE A 280 -19.30 5.56 8.03
CA ILE A 280 -20.30 4.95 7.15
C ILE A 280 -20.87 6.06 6.27
N THR A 281 -20.55 6.03 4.99
CA THR A 281 -21.14 6.94 4.00
C THR A 281 -22.58 6.51 3.74
N TYR A 282 -23.52 7.45 3.74
CA TYR A 282 -24.90 7.17 3.36
C TYR A 282 -25.35 8.02 2.18
N VAL A 283 -26.24 7.46 1.36
CA VAL A 283 -27.00 8.17 0.33
C VAL A 283 -28.46 7.83 0.50
N LEU A 284 -29.25 8.81 0.91
CA LEU A 284 -30.66 8.71 1.23
C LEU A 284 -31.49 9.53 0.25
N GLU A 285 -32.21 8.86 -0.63
CA GLU A 285 -33.14 9.43 -1.59
C GLU A 285 -34.55 9.42 -0.98
N ILE A 286 -35.08 10.60 -0.67
CA ILE A 286 -36.46 10.77 -0.15
C ILE A 286 -37.36 11.23 -1.29
N GLU A 287 -38.31 10.40 -1.67
CA GLU A 287 -39.26 10.68 -2.74
C GLU A 287 -40.57 11.28 -2.23
N SER A 288 -41.30 11.93 -3.13
CA SER A 288 -42.69 12.29 -2.88
C SER A 288 -43.60 11.06 -2.78
N GLU A 289 -44.78 11.19 -2.17
CA GLU A 289 -45.74 10.08 -2.09
C GLU A 289 -46.21 9.61 -3.47
N ARG A 290 -46.45 10.61 -4.33
CA ARG A 290 -46.90 10.42 -5.69
C ARG A 290 -45.79 10.82 -6.65
N VAL A 291 -45.07 9.80 -7.10
CA VAL A 291 -44.05 9.90 -8.15
C VAL A 291 -44.72 9.75 -9.51
N LEU A 292 -44.65 10.79 -10.34
CA LEU A 292 -45.17 10.81 -11.71
C LEU A 292 -44.15 10.36 -12.74
N PHE A 293 -42.87 10.54 -12.42
CA PHE A 293 -41.72 10.25 -13.26
C PHE A 293 -40.66 9.57 -12.42
N ASP A 294 -40.11 8.48 -12.94
CA ASP A 294 -38.99 7.75 -12.37
C ASP A 294 -37.78 7.87 -13.30
N GLY A 295 -36.57 7.62 -12.81
CA GLY A 295 -35.40 7.65 -13.64
C GLY A 295 -34.26 6.77 -13.17
N SER A 296 -33.39 6.45 -14.11
CA SER A 296 -32.13 5.77 -13.86
C SER A 296 -30.96 6.59 -14.37
N LEU A 297 -29.85 6.43 -13.68
CA LEU A 297 -28.58 7.09 -13.96
C LEU A 297 -27.50 6.03 -14.05
N ASP A 298 -26.70 6.10 -15.11
CA ASP A 298 -25.54 5.23 -15.32
C ASP A 298 -24.36 6.11 -15.76
N LEU A 299 -23.17 5.82 -15.26
CA LEU A 299 -21.95 6.54 -15.64
C LEU A 299 -21.12 5.68 -16.59
N ARG A 300 -20.71 6.26 -17.73
CA ARG A 300 -19.82 5.58 -18.69
C ARG A 300 -18.47 5.24 -18.06
N GLN A 301 -18.00 6.11 -17.18
CA GLN A 301 -16.79 5.93 -16.39
C GLN A 301 -17.03 6.41 -14.97
N ARG A 302 -16.61 5.59 -14.00
CA ARG A 302 -16.72 5.90 -12.57
C ARG A 302 -15.42 6.45 -11.98
N ARG A 303 -14.35 6.51 -12.77
CA ARG A 303 -13.05 7.07 -12.40
C ARG A 303 -12.67 8.11 -13.43
N ILE A 304 -12.37 9.32 -12.98
CA ILE A 304 -12.22 10.49 -13.84
C ILE A 304 -10.95 11.23 -13.41
N SER A 305 -10.17 11.67 -14.37
CA SER A 305 -9.03 12.55 -14.08
C SER A 305 -9.52 13.97 -13.76
N THR A 306 -8.75 14.70 -12.96
CA THR A 306 -9.07 16.10 -12.63
C THR A 306 -9.20 16.93 -13.91
N GLY A 307 -10.20 17.83 -13.97
CA GLY A 307 -10.44 18.70 -15.13
C GLY A 307 -11.06 18.02 -16.37
N ASP A 308 -11.31 16.71 -16.32
CA ASP A 308 -11.99 16.00 -17.40
C ASP A 308 -13.54 16.13 -17.27
N TYR A 309 -14.29 15.48 -18.15
CA TYR A 309 -15.75 15.48 -18.08
C TYR A 309 -16.33 14.15 -17.58
N LEU A 310 -17.48 14.24 -16.93
CA LEU A 310 -18.32 13.10 -16.60
C LEU A 310 -19.36 12.89 -17.71
N GLU A 311 -19.49 11.65 -18.17
CA GLU A 311 -20.54 11.27 -19.13
C GLU A 311 -21.55 10.33 -18.46
N ALA A 312 -22.77 10.84 -18.30
CA ALA A 312 -23.88 10.20 -17.61
C ALA A 312 -25.01 9.87 -18.58
N VAL A 313 -25.48 8.62 -18.59
CA VAL A 313 -26.67 8.21 -19.31
C VAL A 313 -27.86 8.33 -18.37
N VAL A 314 -28.81 9.20 -18.73
CA VAL A 314 -30.02 9.44 -17.95
C VAL A 314 -31.20 8.85 -18.72
N THR A 315 -31.98 8.02 -18.05
CA THR A 315 -33.26 7.53 -18.57
C THR A 315 -34.37 7.98 -17.65
N ILE A 316 -35.43 8.56 -18.21
CA ILE A 316 -36.59 9.03 -17.45
C ILE A 316 -37.82 8.42 -18.07
N SER A 317 -38.68 7.85 -17.24
CA SER A 317 -39.95 7.26 -17.63
C SER A 317 -41.10 7.91 -16.87
N GLY A 318 -42.15 8.29 -17.58
CA GLY A 318 -43.35 8.91 -17.03
C GLY A 318 -44.55 7.99 -17.09
N LEU A 319 -45.44 8.07 -16.10
CA LEU A 319 -46.74 7.40 -16.15
C LEU A 319 -47.72 8.08 -17.12
N LEU A 320 -47.52 9.38 -17.35
CA LEU A 320 -48.31 10.23 -18.24
C LEU A 320 -47.37 11.27 -18.89
N PRO A 321 -47.73 11.80 -20.07
CA PRO A 321 -47.01 12.90 -20.67
C PRO A 321 -46.98 14.13 -19.75
N GLY A 322 -45.82 14.78 -19.64
CA GLY A 322 -45.69 15.99 -18.84
C GLY A 322 -44.32 16.63 -18.92
N THR A 323 -44.22 17.83 -18.35
CA THR A 323 -42.96 18.56 -18.25
C THR A 323 -42.26 18.23 -16.94
N VAL A 324 -40.97 17.94 -17.02
CA VAL A 324 -40.11 17.66 -15.88
C VAL A 324 -38.97 18.66 -15.84
N LYS A 325 -38.63 19.10 -14.63
CA LYS A 325 -37.40 19.83 -14.33
C LYS A 325 -36.39 18.83 -13.78
N LEU A 326 -35.26 18.71 -14.46
CA LEU A 326 -34.11 17.90 -14.06
C LEU A 326 -33.09 18.79 -13.38
N ILE A 327 -32.59 18.38 -12.21
CA ILE A 327 -31.55 19.10 -11.48
C ILE A 327 -30.39 18.14 -11.24
N TYR A 328 -29.31 18.37 -11.97
CA TYR A 328 -28.04 17.67 -11.82
C TYR A 328 -27.26 18.30 -10.69
N THR A 329 -26.86 17.53 -9.69
CA THR A 329 -26.05 18.01 -8.57
C THR A 329 -24.87 17.07 -8.36
N ILE A 330 -23.66 17.63 -8.20
CA ILE A 330 -22.49 16.87 -7.72
C ILE A 330 -22.20 17.32 -6.30
N THR A 331 -22.07 16.35 -5.40
CA THR A 331 -21.67 16.55 -4.01
C THR A 331 -20.43 15.72 -3.68
N ASP A 332 -19.68 16.14 -2.66
CA ASP A 332 -18.74 15.24 -1.97
C ASP A 332 -19.49 14.26 -1.04
N LYS A 333 -18.74 13.44 -0.31
CA LYS A 333 -19.28 12.45 0.63
C LYS A 333 -19.93 13.08 1.86
N GLU A 334 -19.50 14.28 2.27
CA GLU A 334 -20.11 15.05 3.37
C GLU A 334 -21.38 15.83 2.98
N GLY A 335 -21.70 15.89 1.68
CA GLY A 335 -22.92 16.53 1.16
C GLY A 335 -22.75 17.99 0.73
N VAL A 336 -21.51 18.47 0.61
CA VAL A 336 -21.22 19.80 0.09
C VAL A 336 -21.48 19.81 -1.41
N ILE A 337 -22.31 20.74 -1.86
CA ILE A 337 -22.65 20.90 -3.28
C ILE A 337 -21.50 21.59 -4.00
N LEU A 338 -20.97 20.93 -5.03
CA LEU A 338 -19.82 21.40 -5.82
C LEU A 338 -20.25 21.84 -7.23
N PHE A 339 -21.34 21.28 -7.73
CA PHE A 339 -21.91 21.62 -9.03
C PHE A 339 -23.42 21.50 -8.98
N THR A 340 -24.11 22.40 -9.68
CA THR A 340 -25.56 22.30 -9.92
C THR A 340 -25.89 22.82 -11.30
N LYS A 341 -26.76 22.10 -12.01
CA LYS A 341 -27.32 22.52 -13.29
C LYS A 341 -28.74 22.01 -13.44
N ASP A 342 -29.65 22.87 -13.87
CA ASP A 342 -31.02 22.51 -14.15
C ASP A 342 -31.39 22.60 -15.63
N GLU A 343 -32.37 21.79 -16.03
CA GLU A 343 -33.00 21.87 -17.34
C GLU A 343 -34.45 21.38 -17.30
N GLU A 344 -35.25 21.82 -18.26
CA GLU A 344 -36.64 21.40 -18.39
C GLU A 344 -36.83 20.67 -19.72
N MET A 345 -37.63 19.61 -19.68
CA MET A 345 -38.00 18.86 -20.88
C MET A 345 -39.40 18.27 -20.77
N THR A 346 -40.01 18.00 -21.92
CA THR A 346 -41.28 17.30 -22.01
C THR A 346 -41.02 15.81 -22.25
N ILE A 347 -41.62 14.96 -21.42
CA ILE A 347 -41.57 13.51 -21.51
C ILE A 347 -42.95 13.03 -21.96
N GLU A 348 -43.03 12.19 -22.98
CA GLU A 348 -44.30 11.54 -23.35
C GLU A 348 -44.48 10.21 -22.60
N GLU A 349 -43.57 9.26 -22.83
CA GLU A 349 -43.57 7.95 -22.17
C GLU A 349 -42.21 7.70 -21.52
N GLN A 350 -41.14 7.73 -22.32
CA GLN A 350 -39.78 7.55 -21.85
C GLN A 350 -38.80 8.32 -22.74
N VAL A 351 -37.71 8.80 -22.15
CA VAL A 351 -36.56 9.36 -22.86
C VAL A 351 -35.28 8.79 -22.29
N SER A 352 -34.27 8.60 -23.14
CA SER A 352 -32.92 8.26 -22.71
C SER A 352 -31.92 9.09 -23.49
N PHE A 353 -30.96 9.69 -22.79
CA PHE A 353 -29.96 10.56 -23.39
C PHE A 353 -28.64 10.53 -22.62
N SER A 354 -27.55 10.83 -23.32
CA SER A 354 -26.23 11.03 -22.70
C SER A 354 -26.02 12.50 -22.35
N LYS A 355 -25.54 12.76 -21.14
CA LYS A 355 -25.20 14.08 -20.62
C LYS A 355 -23.72 14.17 -20.36
N LYS A 356 -23.07 15.11 -21.04
CA LYS A 356 -21.70 15.51 -20.77
C LYS A 356 -21.69 16.64 -19.73
N ILE A 357 -21.10 16.38 -18.57
CA ILE A 357 -20.97 17.31 -17.45
C ILE A 357 -19.50 17.68 -17.30
N THR A 358 -19.14 18.92 -17.58
CA THR A 358 -17.79 19.43 -17.32
C THR A 358 -17.62 19.61 -15.81
N LEU A 359 -16.61 18.95 -15.24
CA LEU A 359 -16.31 19.06 -13.82
C LEU A 359 -15.58 20.37 -13.51
N PRO A 360 -15.74 20.93 -12.30
CA PRO A 360 -14.89 22.02 -11.82
C PRO A 360 -13.40 21.62 -11.85
N GLU A 361 -12.50 22.54 -12.22
CA GLU A 361 -11.05 22.27 -12.32
C GLU A 361 -10.38 21.95 -10.97
N GLU A 362 -11.01 22.34 -9.86
CA GLU A 362 -10.44 22.28 -8.51
C GLU A 362 -10.97 21.10 -7.66
N LEU A 363 -11.61 20.11 -8.27
CA LEU A 363 -12.05 18.93 -7.53
C LEU A 363 -10.83 18.15 -7.02
N ALA A 364 -10.73 18.02 -5.70
CA ALA A 364 -9.69 17.21 -5.07
C ALA A 364 -9.87 15.73 -5.43
N PRO A 365 -8.80 14.92 -5.42
CA PRO A 365 -8.94 13.48 -5.53
C PRO A 365 -9.83 12.92 -4.41
N GLY A 366 -10.78 12.05 -4.73
CA GLY A 366 -11.75 11.55 -3.76
C GLY A 366 -13.03 11.01 -4.41
N GLU A 367 -13.98 10.60 -3.56
CA GLU A 367 -15.29 10.10 -3.98
C GLU A 367 -16.35 11.19 -3.98
N TYR A 368 -17.24 11.13 -4.97
CA TYR A 368 -18.28 12.11 -5.23
C TYR A 368 -19.58 11.41 -5.65
N ILE A 369 -20.70 12.11 -5.47
CA ILE A 369 -22.03 11.62 -5.82
C ILE A 369 -22.62 12.55 -6.88
N LEU A 370 -22.99 11.99 -8.03
CA LEU A 370 -23.88 12.65 -8.99
C LEU A 370 -25.32 12.27 -8.64
N SER A 371 -26.18 13.27 -8.46
CA SER A 371 -27.63 13.10 -8.34
C SER A 371 -28.36 13.78 -9.49
N VAL A 372 -29.43 13.15 -9.96
CA VAL A 372 -30.41 13.75 -10.86
C VAL A 372 -31.74 13.79 -10.11
N LYS A 373 -32.20 14.99 -9.78
CA LYS A 373 -33.52 15.22 -9.17
C LYS A 373 -34.54 15.49 -10.27
N ILE A 374 -35.66 14.77 -10.25
CA ILE A 374 -36.72 14.82 -11.25
C ILE A 374 -37.95 15.45 -10.59
N VAL A 375 -38.29 16.67 -10.99
CA VAL A 375 -39.35 17.47 -10.37
C VAL A 375 -40.46 17.78 -11.36
N SER A 376 -41.71 17.49 -11.00
CA SER A 376 -42.89 17.87 -11.79
C SER A 376 -44.05 18.24 -10.87
N GLY A 377 -44.29 19.55 -10.71
CA GLY A 377 -45.22 20.06 -9.68
C GLY A 377 -44.78 19.62 -8.28
N ASP A 378 -45.66 18.91 -7.58
CA ASP A 378 -45.38 18.34 -6.24
C ASP A 378 -44.74 16.93 -6.28
N SER A 379 -44.58 16.35 -7.47
CA SER A 379 -43.88 15.08 -7.66
C SER A 379 -42.37 15.30 -7.64
N PHE A 380 -41.69 14.53 -6.80
CA PHE A 380 -40.25 14.45 -6.69
C PHE A 380 -39.80 12.99 -6.70
N ALA A 381 -38.82 12.69 -7.54
CA ALA A 381 -38.04 11.47 -7.56
C ALA A 381 -36.56 11.82 -7.78
N SER A 382 -35.66 10.89 -7.49
CA SER A 382 -34.24 11.11 -7.68
C SER A 382 -33.51 9.82 -7.99
N THR A 383 -32.38 9.93 -8.66
CA THR A 383 -31.46 8.82 -8.87
C THR A 383 -30.03 9.31 -8.67
N THR A 384 -29.19 8.48 -8.07
CA THR A 384 -27.80 8.80 -7.74
C THR A 384 -26.81 7.76 -8.22
N GLU A 385 -25.61 8.22 -8.59
CA GLU A 385 -24.46 7.37 -8.88
C GLU A 385 -23.18 7.98 -8.30
N MET A 386 -22.25 7.13 -7.91
CA MET A 386 -20.96 7.57 -7.36
C MET A 386 -19.85 7.49 -8.40
N PHE A 387 -18.86 8.37 -8.27
CA PHE A 387 -17.64 8.36 -9.06
C PHE A 387 -16.45 8.89 -8.25
N THR A 388 -15.25 8.58 -8.73
CA THR A 388 -14.00 8.95 -8.09
C THR A 388 -13.23 9.91 -9.00
N ILE A 389 -12.72 10.99 -8.42
CA ILE A 389 -11.68 11.81 -9.05
C ILE A 389 -10.32 11.23 -8.66
N GLU A 390 -9.54 10.82 -9.65
CA GLU A 390 -8.19 10.33 -9.46
C GLU A 390 -7.20 11.50 -9.44
N ALA A 391 -6.15 11.37 -8.62
CA ALA A 391 -5.06 12.33 -8.61
C ALA A 391 -4.34 12.30 -9.97
N GLU A 392 -4.08 13.47 -10.55
CA GLU A 392 -3.17 13.54 -11.68
C GLU A 392 -1.80 13.00 -11.24
N ALA A 393 -1.34 11.93 -11.89
CA ALA A 393 0.03 11.47 -11.72
C ALA A 393 0.95 12.63 -12.11
N SER A 394 1.62 13.24 -11.12
CA SER A 394 2.47 14.41 -11.35
C SER A 394 3.37 14.15 -12.56
N ALA A 395 3.39 15.09 -13.52
CA ALA A 395 4.22 14.97 -14.73
C ALA A 395 5.70 14.70 -14.40
N LEU A 396 6.15 15.12 -13.21
CA LEU A 396 7.48 14.82 -12.68
C LEU A 396 7.65 13.35 -12.32
N ILE A 397 6.63 12.67 -11.80
CA ILE A 397 6.63 11.22 -11.51
C ILE A 397 6.65 10.43 -12.83
N GLY A 398 5.90 10.86 -13.85
CA GLY A 398 5.91 10.25 -15.18
C GLY A 398 7.26 10.38 -15.91
N LEU A 399 7.98 11.48 -15.70
CA LEU A 399 9.35 11.66 -16.21
C LEU A 399 10.40 10.95 -15.34
N ALA A 400 10.24 10.99 -14.01
CA ALA A 400 11.20 10.40 -13.08
C ALA A 400 11.13 8.87 -13.01
N ALA A 401 9.95 8.26 -13.15
CA ALA A 401 9.78 6.81 -13.04
C ALA A 401 10.59 6.01 -14.10
N PRO A 402 10.55 6.33 -15.41
CA PRO A 402 11.38 5.64 -16.40
C PRO A 402 12.86 6.05 -16.33
N LEU A 403 13.17 7.29 -15.93
CA LEU A 403 14.56 7.75 -15.75
C LEU A 403 15.23 7.10 -14.53
N ALA A 404 14.55 6.99 -13.39
CA ALA A 404 15.06 6.37 -12.17
C ALA A 404 15.17 4.83 -12.27
N LYS A 405 14.30 4.19 -13.07
CA LYS A 405 14.34 2.74 -13.31
C LYS A 405 15.29 2.34 -14.44
N SER A 406 15.81 3.29 -15.22
CA SER A 406 16.85 3.03 -16.20
C SER A 406 18.18 2.73 -15.51
N THR A 407 18.72 1.54 -15.75
CA THR A 407 20.07 1.14 -15.29
C THR A 407 21.15 2.12 -15.75
N ALA A 408 20.91 2.84 -16.85
CA ALA A 408 21.82 3.88 -17.34
C ALA A 408 21.85 5.13 -16.45
N PHE A 409 20.75 5.47 -15.75
CA PHE A 409 20.71 6.62 -14.85
C PHE A 409 21.30 6.29 -13.48
N LEU A 410 20.99 5.09 -12.96
CA LEU A 410 21.53 4.56 -11.69
C LEU A 410 23.06 4.41 -11.71
N ILE A 411 23.65 4.12 -12.87
CA ILE A 411 25.12 4.00 -13.02
C ILE A 411 25.72 5.28 -13.61
N GLY A 412 25.03 5.93 -14.53
CA GLY A 412 25.54 7.09 -15.26
C GLY A 412 25.72 8.33 -14.40
N VAL A 413 24.78 8.61 -13.49
CA VAL A 413 24.89 9.78 -12.60
C VAL A 413 26.05 9.64 -11.61
N PRO A 414 26.22 8.50 -10.89
CA PRO A 414 27.41 8.28 -10.07
C PRO A 414 28.71 8.32 -10.87
N LEU A 415 28.75 7.70 -12.05
CA LEU A 415 29.94 7.70 -12.91
C LEU A 415 30.33 9.11 -13.35
N LEU A 416 29.36 9.95 -13.72
CA LEU A 416 29.58 11.33 -14.13
C LEU A 416 30.07 12.20 -12.95
N LEU A 417 29.53 11.97 -11.76
CA LEU A 417 30.03 12.61 -10.53
C LEU A 417 31.47 12.18 -10.18
N VAL A 418 31.81 10.91 -10.38
CA VAL A 418 33.19 10.42 -10.19
C VAL A 418 34.14 10.99 -11.24
N LEU A 419 33.74 11.06 -12.52
CA LEU A 419 34.54 11.62 -13.60
C LEU A 419 34.79 13.12 -13.43
N THR A 420 33.78 13.87 -12.98
CA THR A 420 33.94 15.30 -12.65
C THR A 420 34.89 15.50 -11.48
N LEU A 421 34.81 14.65 -10.44
CA LEU A 421 35.75 14.68 -9.31
C LEU A 421 37.19 14.38 -9.76
N ILE A 422 37.40 13.36 -10.60
CA ILE A 422 38.72 13.02 -11.14
C ILE A 422 39.28 14.17 -11.98
N SER A 423 38.47 14.76 -12.86
CA SER A 423 38.86 15.92 -13.67
C SER A 423 39.32 17.10 -12.80
N LEU A 424 38.61 17.36 -11.71
CA LEU A 424 38.94 18.42 -10.76
C LEU A 424 40.27 18.14 -10.03
N ILE A 425 40.50 16.89 -9.60
CA ILE A 425 41.76 16.46 -8.99
C ILE A 425 42.93 16.62 -9.98
N VAL A 426 42.77 16.18 -11.22
CA VAL A 426 43.79 16.28 -12.28
C VAL A 426 44.11 17.75 -12.60
N PHE A 427 43.08 18.60 -12.72
CA PHE A 427 43.26 20.03 -12.96
C PHE A 427 44.07 20.70 -11.84
N TYR A 428 43.81 20.35 -10.57
CA TYR A 428 44.56 20.87 -9.44
C TYR A 428 45.98 20.30 -9.34
N ALA A 429 46.18 19.01 -9.64
CA ALA A 429 47.51 18.41 -9.72
C ALA A 429 48.37 19.08 -10.81
N TYR A 430 47.77 19.38 -11.96
CA TYR A 430 48.42 20.15 -13.03
C TYR A 430 48.82 21.56 -12.57
N GLN A 431 47.91 22.29 -11.92
CA GLN A 431 48.20 23.60 -11.33
C GLN A 431 49.34 23.54 -10.29
N PHE A 432 49.41 22.48 -9.49
CA PHE A 432 50.45 22.30 -8.48
C PHE A 432 51.83 22.05 -9.11
N VAL A 433 51.92 21.18 -10.12
CA VAL A 433 53.16 20.89 -10.85
C VAL A 433 53.63 22.10 -11.67
N ALA A 434 52.70 22.83 -12.29
CA ALA A 434 53.01 24.06 -13.02
C ALA A 434 53.61 25.15 -12.12
N ARG A 435 53.18 25.24 -10.85
CA ARG A 435 53.75 26.15 -9.85
C ARG A 435 55.12 25.67 -9.33
N GLY A 436 55.37 24.36 -9.31
CA GLY A 436 56.63 23.77 -8.84
C GLY A 436 57.84 24.00 -9.76
N LYS A 437 57.64 24.39 -11.02
CA LYS A 437 58.75 24.67 -11.96
C LYS A 437 59.30 26.10 -11.91
N SER A 438 58.75 26.99 -11.08
CA SER A 438 59.12 28.42 -11.08
C SER A 438 60.05 28.88 -9.94
N SER A 439 60.54 28.00 -9.07
CA SER A 439 61.43 28.43 -7.98
C SER A 439 62.59 27.49 -7.73
N ALA A 440 63.54 27.48 -8.67
CA ALA A 440 64.91 27.15 -8.33
C ALA A 440 65.79 28.38 -8.61
N PHE A 441 66.50 28.80 -7.55
CA PHE A 441 67.68 29.65 -7.54
C PHE A 441 67.50 31.19 -7.48
N ARG A 442 67.48 31.73 -6.27
CA ARG A 442 68.27 32.93 -5.86
C ARG A 442 68.58 32.89 -4.34
N PRO A 443 69.83 33.13 -3.91
CA PRO A 443 70.21 33.18 -2.50
C PRO A 443 69.88 34.53 -1.84
N ALA A 444 70.01 34.54 -0.51
CA ALA A 444 69.54 35.52 0.45
C ALA A 444 69.89 37.00 0.16
N LYS A 445 68.93 37.88 0.48
CA LYS A 445 69.04 39.34 0.46
C LYS A 445 69.93 39.87 1.58
N GLY A 446 70.71 40.89 1.26
CA GLY A 446 71.19 41.89 2.19
C GLY A 446 70.95 43.31 1.65
N ILE A 447 70.38 44.16 2.51
CA ILE A 447 70.84 45.54 2.76
C ILE A 447 70.31 46.69 1.84
N ILE A 448 69.43 47.50 2.46
CA ILE A 448 69.43 48.99 2.57
C ILE A 448 68.62 49.88 1.59
N THR A 449 67.60 50.50 2.21
CA THR A 449 67.09 51.90 2.22
C THR A 449 66.33 52.55 1.06
N ASN A 450 65.24 53.20 1.51
CA ASN A 450 64.72 54.54 1.22
C ASN A 450 64.48 54.95 -0.24
N LYS A 451 63.23 55.34 -0.55
CA LYS A 451 62.85 56.75 -0.78
C LYS A 451 61.43 56.90 -1.33
N LEU A 452 60.73 57.90 -0.77
CA LEU A 452 59.83 58.87 -1.42
C LEU A 452 58.42 58.38 -1.85
N LEU A 453 57.38 58.90 -1.20
CA LEU A 453 56.58 60.11 -1.56
C LEU A 453 55.58 59.75 -2.69
N ASP A 454 54.30 59.54 -2.39
CA ASP A 454 53.23 60.55 -2.18
C ASP A 454 52.50 60.92 -3.48
N GLN A 455 51.18 61.13 -3.33
CA GLN A 455 50.20 61.74 -4.25
C GLN A 455 49.82 60.88 -5.47
N SER A 456 48.58 60.79 -5.94
CA SER A 456 47.44 61.71 -6.03
C SER A 456 46.23 60.88 -6.51
N ILE A 457 45.04 60.90 -5.90
CA ILE A 457 43.92 61.85 -6.08
C ILE A 457 43.18 61.74 -7.45
N LEU A 458 41.83 61.73 -7.35
CA LEU A 458 40.74 61.92 -8.36
C LEU A 458 40.26 60.67 -9.13
N LYS A 459 39.00 60.18 -8.98
CA LYS A 459 37.69 60.75 -9.44
C LYS A 459 37.77 61.23 -10.90
N GLU A 460 36.91 60.86 -11.84
CA GLU A 460 35.46 61.03 -11.87
C GLU A 460 34.87 60.40 -13.15
N ASN A 461 33.55 60.32 -13.20
CA ASN A 461 32.65 59.82 -14.25
C ASN A 461 32.86 60.43 -15.65
N ILE A 462 32.32 59.77 -16.69
CA ILE A 462 31.28 60.31 -17.61
C ILE A 462 30.85 59.24 -18.64
N SER A 463 29.53 59.19 -18.85
CA SER A 463 28.79 58.45 -19.88
C SER A 463 28.58 59.33 -21.12
N SER A 464 28.74 58.80 -22.34
CA SER A 464 27.92 59.19 -23.50
C SER A 464 28.06 58.28 -24.73
N LYS A 465 26.91 57.75 -25.16
CA LYS A 465 26.42 57.34 -26.50
C LYS A 465 27.36 57.40 -27.73
N GLY A 466 27.47 56.25 -28.41
CA GLY A 466 26.91 55.96 -29.75
C GLY A 466 27.71 56.36 -31.00
N VAL A 467 27.87 55.41 -31.95
CA VAL A 467 27.66 55.51 -33.42
C VAL A 467 28.07 54.19 -34.12
N ARG A 468 27.33 53.79 -35.16
CA ARG A 468 27.39 52.54 -35.95
C ARG A 468 28.49 52.53 -37.03
N ASN A 469 29.04 51.36 -37.38
CA ASN A 469 28.85 50.64 -38.67
C ASN A 469 29.92 49.55 -38.96
N ASN A 470 29.41 48.37 -39.39
CA ASN A 470 29.88 47.38 -40.39
C ASN A 470 31.30 46.75 -40.34
N PHE A 471 31.37 45.40 -40.30
CA PHE A 471 31.95 44.57 -41.39
C PHE A 471 31.76 43.03 -41.22
N LYS A 472 31.23 42.42 -42.30
CA LYS A 472 31.24 41.04 -42.88
C LYS A 472 31.50 39.74 -42.07
N LEU A 473 30.64 38.76 -42.41
CA LEU A 473 30.78 37.30 -42.27
C LEU A 473 31.83 36.70 -43.23
N ASP A 474 32.46 35.60 -42.81
CA ASP A 474 32.91 34.50 -43.67
C ASP A 474 32.79 33.12 -42.95
N LYS A 475 32.36 32.09 -43.69
CA LYS A 475 32.27 30.66 -43.29
C LYS A 475 33.50 29.89 -43.80
N PRO A 476 33.82 28.71 -43.24
CA PRO A 476 34.13 27.57 -44.13
C PRO A 476 33.53 26.22 -43.70
N SER A 477 33.51 25.29 -44.65
CA SER A 477 32.77 24.02 -44.72
C SER A 477 33.63 22.74 -44.56
N LEU A 478 33.02 21.71 -43.95
CA LEU A 478 33.11 20.22 -44.04
C LEU A 478 34.32 19.46 -44.67
N SER A 479 34.83 18.43 -43.95
CA SER A 479 34.70 16.96 -44.24
C SER A 479 35.93 16.08 -43.87
N LYS A 480 35.68 14.89 -43.26
CA LYS A 480 36.32 13.56 -43.51
C LYS A 480 35.76 12.46 -42.56
N PRO A 481 35.51 11.21 -43.03
CA PRO A 481 35.06 10.08 -42.19
C PRO A 481 36.23 9.17 -41.74
N ILE A 482 36.07 8.41 -40.64
CA ILE A 482 37.04 7.42 -40.13
C ILE A 482 36.44 6.01 -40.24
N ASP A 483 37.20 5.10 -40.85
CA ASP A 483 36.89 3.68 -41.09
C ASP A 483 36.89 2.82 -39.81
N ILE A 484 35.91 1.92 -39.71
CA ILE A 484 35.82 0.88 -38.67
C ILE A 484 36.16 -0.46 -39.33
N ALA A 485 37.39 -0.94 -39.17
CA ALA A 485 37.71 -2.34 -39.46
C ALA A 485 38.88 -2.85 -38.62
N LYS A 486 38.62 -3.99 -37.95
CA LYS A 486 39.52 -4.93 -37.25
C LYS A 486 39.98 -4.56 -35.83
N MET A 487 39.23 -5.05 -34.85
CA MET A 487 39.76 -5.36 -33.52
C MET A 487 39.27 -6.76 -33.14
N GLU A 488 40.08 -7.79 -33.45
CA GLU A 488 39.83 -9.16 -32.99
C GLU A 488 40.08 -9.23 -31.48
N VAL A 489 39.03 -9.52 -30.71
CA VAL A 489 39.09 -9.66 -29.25
C VAL A 489 39.53 -11.08 -28.92
N LYS A 490 40.72 -11.21 -28.35
CA LYS A 490 41.29 -12.47 -27.83
C LYS A 490 40.42 -12.95 -26.64
N LEU A 491 39.76 -14.10 -26.77
CA LEU A 491 38.92 -14.66 -25.70
C LEU A 491 39.77 -15.01 -24.46
N ASP A 492 39.41 -14.46 -23.30
CA ASP A 492 40.03 -14.78 -22.02
C ASP A 492 39.54 -16.14 -21.49
N LEU A 493 40.28 -17.20 -21.83
CA LEU A 493 40.00 -18.58 -21.43
C LEU A 493 40.07 -18.80 -19.91
N ASN A 494 40.78 -17.96 -19.15
CA ASN A 494 40.91 -18.13 -17.69
C ASN A 494 39.62 -17.71 -16.97
N SER A 495 38.99 -16.61 -17.41
CA SER A 495 37.68 -16.17 -16.92
C SER A 495 36.60 -17.24 -17.13
N ILE A 496 36.63 -17.94 -18.27
CA ILE A 496 35.63 -18.96 -18.61
C ILE A 496 35.83 -20.23 -17.76
N LYS A 497 37.08 -20.65 -17.50
CA LYS A 497 37.38 -21.76 -16.58
C LYS A 497 36.90 -21.46 -15.16
N ARG A 498 37.07 -20.21 -14.68
CA ARG A 498 36.57 -19.78 -13.37
C ARG A 498 35.04 -19.84 -13.28
N LYS A 499 34.34 -19.44 -14.35
CA LYS A 499 32.87 -19.58 -14.43
C LYS A 499 32.41 -21.04 -14.40
N LEU A 500 33.14 -21.94 -15.04
CA LEU A 500 32.82 -23.37 -15.02
C LEU A 500 32.94 -23.96 -13.60
N SER A 501 33.97 -23.55 -12.85
CA SER A 501 34.19 -23.98 -11.46
C SER A 501 33.10 -23.47 -10.52
N LEU A 502 32.71 -22.20 -10.62
CA LEU A 502 31.62 -21.63 -9.82
C LEU A 502 30.27 -22.29 -10.15
N LEU A 503 30.03 -22.60 -11.41
CA LEU A 503 28.81 -23.29 -11.85
C LEU A 503 28.73 -24.70 -11.25
N GLU A 504 29.86 -25.41 -11.13
CA GLU A 504 29.94 -26.73 -10.49
C GLU A 504 29.73 -26.66 -8.98
N GLU A 505 30.32 -25.67 -8.31
CA GLU A 505 30.10 -25.42 -6.89
C GLU A 505 28.63 -25.10 -6.58
N SER A 506 28.00 -24.23 -7.36
CA SER A 506 26.59 -23.88 -7.17
C SER A 506 25.64 -25.06 -7.37
N TYR A 507 25.98 -26.01 -8.26
CA TYR A 507 25.19 -27.23 -8.43
C TYR A 507 25.36 -28.19 -7.24
N GLN A 508 26.59 -28.39 -6.75
CA GLN A 508 26.85 -29.25 -5.58
C GLN A 508 26.19 -28.71 -4.30
N ARG A 509 26.04 -27.39 -4.19
CA ARG A 509 25.36 -26.74 -3.06
C ARG A 509 23.83 -26.62 -3.22
N GLY A 510 23.26 -27.16 -4.30
CA GLY A 510 21.82 -27.18 -4.53
C GLY A 510 21.21 -25.85 -4.97
N PHE A 511 22.02 -24.82 -5.27
CA PHE A 511 21.53 -23.51 -5.68
C PHE A 511 20.98 -23.47 -7.11
N ILE A 512 21.28 -24.48 -7.93
CA ILE A 512 20.81 -24.58 -9.32
C ILE A 512 20.31 -25.98 -9.66
N ARG A 513 19.24 -26.06 -10.46
CA ARG A 513 18.64 -27.32 -10.92
C ARG A 513 19.56 -28.04 -11.92
N LYS A 514 19.50 -29.37 -11.93
CA LYS A 514 20.35 -30.26 -12.77
C LYS A 514 20.33 -29.89 -14.25
N GLU A 515 19.16 -29.62 -14.81
CA GLU A 515 19.01 -29.26 -16.23
C GLU A 515 19.68 -27.92 -16.58
N SER A 516 19.52 -26.91 -15.71
CA SER A 516 20.17 -25.60 -15.85
C SER A 516 21.69 -25.70 -15.76
N TYR A 517 22.21 -26.56 -14.86
CA TYR A 517 23.63 -26.84 -14.75
C TYR A 517 24.20 -27.45 -16.04
N PHE A 518 23.60 -28.53 -16.56
CA PHE A 518 24.11 -29.19 -17.77
C PHE A 518 24.06 -28.28 -19.01
N LYS A 519 22.98 -27.51 -19.18
CA LYS A 519 22.85 -26.55 -20.30
C LYS A 519 23.91 -25.44 -20.23
N ALA A 520 24.14 -24.87 -19.05
CA ALA A 520 25.15 -23.84 -18.86
C ALA A 520 26.59 -24.38 -19.01
N LYS A 521 26.86 -25.60 -18.51
CA LYS A 521 28.14 -26.29 -18.65
C LYS A 521 28.47 -26.56 -20.11
N GLU A 522 27.51 -27.02 -20.90
CA GLU A 522 27.68 -27.28 -22.33
C GLU A 522 28.02 -26.00 -23.11
N ASN A 523 27.33 -24.89 -22.82
CA ASN A 523 27.58 -23.60 -23.46
C ASN A 523 28.99 -23.06 -23.14
N LEU A 524 29.42 -23.11 -21.89
CA LEU A 524 30.77 -22.67 -21.50
C LEU A 524 31.85 -23.57 -22.14
N GLN A 525 31.63 -24.88 -22.24
CA GLN A 525 32.54 -25.79 -22.92
C GLN A 525 32.60 -25.56 -24.44
N LYS A 526 31.48 -25.20 -25.10
CA LYS A 526 31.47 -24.78 -26.51
C LYS A 526 32.33 -23.54 -26.74
N ILE A 527 32.31 -22.58 -25.82
CA ILE A 527 33.13 -21.37 -25.92
C ILE A 527 34.61 -21.70 -25.74
N ILE A 528 34.97 -22.59 -24.80
CA ILE A 528 36.36 -23.06 -24.64
C ILE A 528 36.86 -23.80 -25.88
N ARG A 529 35.99 -24.59 -26.55
CA ARG A 529 36.33 -25.29 -27.81
C ARG A 529 36.50 -24.33 -28.99
N LYS A 530 35.76 -23.22 -29.04
CA LYS A 530 35.87 -22.18 -30.08
C LYS A 530 37.06 -21.23 -29.90
N GLY A 531 37.60 -21.13 -28.67
CA GLY A 531 38.75 -20.29 -28.35
C GLY A 531 40.10 -21.02 -28.33
N LYS A 532 40.17 -22.27 -28.81
CA LYS A 532 41.38 -23.09 -28.91
C LYS A 532 41.97 -23.10 -30.31
#